data_AF-E6LD32-F1
#
_entry.id   AF-E6LD32-F1
#
_cell.length_a   1.000
_cell.length_b   1.000
_cell.length_c   1.000
_cell.angle_alpha   90.00
_cell.angle_beta   90.00
_cell.angle_gamma   90.00
#
_symmetry.space_group_name_H-M   'P 1'
#
loop_
_entity.id
_entity.type
_entity.pdbx_description
1 polymer ?
#
loop_
_entity_poly.entity_id
_entity_poly.type
_entity_poly.pdbx_seq_one_letter_code
_entity_poly.pdbx_strand_id
1 'polypeptide(L)'
;MNWEKLFAAIILQRGYDYYCEKAVELLDVNESEVHAEVIGSDEYEVTISFLNGQVAEMACSCPYAQGGKHCKHMAAVLFEWSEQSSDNESSASDQFATLINPMESQQSSTNHFEEIEELVEKADINYVRSFLKTILKEDDRWFLRFQNVLKMENDEVDLTYYSLIIEEIVAQFSGYDDFIDYNDASEFASELEDFLADDVTDLLNRGYYQEAFEVASQIFVLIGNVDIDDSDGEVGMLAEDIYQFWQRLLREANLEAKQMMFTWFVSNLDGTIVDYLEEYIERILFEAFDEPVFIQEKLIFAREKLAYINQKKNDWSREYHVGKWASYYLALLSKSDDQESQQELARIYRTYWSNTDVRKFAINQCIEEKDYQRALEILDESMQVDQEKRNTLAEYSRQKKAIYQLQGNRPAYLDQLWELLLKYTPGDLDVYHELKEQYSTAEWATERERVFQQLSASAQVAKMYQEEGLKDRLLAYVIKYPGLDAVSCYEDELKVEYSSQLLAKYRKELEQAAVYTSNRKQYAMYVTILRRMKKLAGGSKVVDSIIETWRKDYKNRRAMMDELRKI
;
A
#
# COMPACT_ATOMS: atom_id res chain seq x y z
N MET A 1 26.49 6.20 8.06
CA MET A 1 26.01 7.40 7.33
C MET A 1 24.51 7.53 7.58
N ASN A 2 23.92 8.70 7.38
CA ASN A 2 22.46 8.90 7.51
C ASN A 2 21.92 9.51 6.20
N TRP A 3 22.31 8.91 5.07
CA TRP A 3 21.95 9.40 3.74
C TRP A 3 20.47 9.14 3.45
N GLU A 4 19.84 8.23 4.19
CA GLU A 4 18.42 7.87 4.11
C GLU A 4 17.52 9.09 4.34
N LYS A 5 17.97 10.04 5.16
CA LYS A 5 17.28 11.32 5.44
C LYS A 5 17.26 12.29 4.25
N LEU A 6 18.03 12.02 3.20
CA LEU A 6 18.02 12.81 1.96
C LEU A 6 16.84 12.46 1.05
N PHE A 7 16.06 11.42 1.40
CA PHE A 7 14.95 10.92 0.61
C PHE A 7 13.64 10.99 1.40
N ALA A 8 12.53 11.30 0.72
CA ALA A 8 11.21 11.08 1.28
C ALA A 8 11.00 9.56 1.52
N ALA A 9 10.26 9.20 2.58
CA ALA A 9 10.09 7.81 3.02
C ALA A 9 9.61 6.87 1.90
N ILE A 10 8.69 7.34 1.04
CA ILE A 10 8.18 6.55 -0.08
C ILE A 10 9.21 6.36 -1.20
N ILE A 11 10.08 7.35 -1.44
CA ILE A 11 11.17 7.26 -2.43
C ILE A 11 12.26 6.33 -1.91
N LEU A 12 12.54 6.38 -0.61
CA LEU A 12 13.45 5.48 0.06
C LEU A 12 12.95 4.03 0.02
N GLN A 13 11.66 3.80 0.32
CA GLN A 13 11.03 2.48 0.24
C GLN A 13 11.10 1.92 -1.18
N ARG A 14 10.73 2.72 -2.19
CA ARG A 14 10.84 2.31 -3.59
C ARG A 14 12.29 2.05 -4.02
N GLY A 15 13.25 2.81 -3.49
CA GLY A 15 14.67 2.56 -3.72
C GLY A 15 15.14 1.25 -3.08
N TYR A 16 14.64 0.94 -1.89
CA TYR A 16 14.89 -0.33 -1.20
C TYR A 16 14.30 -1.52 -1.97
N ASP A 17 13.11 -1.36 -2.57
CA ASP A 17 12.50 -2.39 -3.41
C ASP A 17 13.37 -2.70 -4.64
N TYR A 18 13.88 -1.65 -5.33
CA TYR A 18 14.78 -1.81 -6.49
C TYR A 18 16.10 -2.50 -6.11
N TYR A 19 16.63 -2.15 -4.94
CA TYR A 19 17.79 -2.85 -4.37
C TYR A 19 17.47 -4.34 -4.08
N CYS A 20 16.34 -4.65 -3.43
CA CYS A 20 15.91 -6.03 -3.16
C CYS A 20 15.71 -6.86 -4.44
N GLU A 21 15.26 -6.20 -5.52
CA GLU A 21 15.09 -6.80 -6.85
C GLU A 21 16.42 -7.01 -7.60
N LYS A 22 17.55 -6.63 -7.01
CA LYS A 22 18.89 -6.65 -7.61
C LYS A 22 18.94 -5.89 -8.94
N ALA A 23 18.23 -4.77 -8.98
CA ALA A 23 18.10 -3.93 -10.16
C ALA A 23 19.28 -2.96 -10.36
N VAL A 24 20.29 -2.99 -9.48
CA VAL A 24 21.45 -2.08 -9.49
C VAL A 24 22.71 -2.83 -9.91
N GLU A 25 23.46 -2.29 -10.86
CA GLU A 25 24.81 -2.72 -11.21
C GLU A 25 25.80 -1.57 -10.94
N LEU A 26 26.68 -1.74 -9.95
CA LEU A 26 27.76 -0.78 -9.66
C LEU A 26 28.86 -0.92 -10.72
N LEU A 27 29.15 0.16 -11.43
CA LEU A 27 30.11 0.18 -12.54
C LEU A 27 31.51 0.63 -12.09
N ASP A 28 31.58 1.65 -11.24
CA ASP A 28 32.83 2.17 -10.67
C ASP A 28 32.58 2.71 -9.25
N VAL A 29 33.44 2.34 -8.30
CA VAL A 29 33.32 2.70 -6.88
C VAL A 29 34.68 3.10 -6.35
N ASN A 30 34.80 4.34 -5.87
CA ASN A 30 35.99 4.85 -5.19
C ASN A 30 35.61 5.65 -3.93
N GLU A 31 36.60 6.13 -3.17
CA GLU A 31 36.36 6.85 -1.90
C GLU A 31 35.59 8.18 -2.06
N SER A 32 35.57 8.75 -3.27
CA SER A 32 34.96 10.05 -3.57
C SER A 32 33.75 10.00 -4.49
N GLU A 33 33.49 8.88 -5.17
CA GLU A 33 32.46 8.79 -6.21
C GLU A 33 32.00 7.34 -6.45
N VAL A 34 30.71 7.19 -6.73
CA VAL A 34 30.04 5.94 -7.14
C VAL A 34 29.30 6.19 -8.45
N HIS A 35 29.56 5.35 -9.43
CA HIS A 35 28.83 5.28 -10.70
C HIS A 35 28.12 3.94 -10.83
N ALA A 36 26.84 3.97 -11.17
CA ALA A 36 26.00 2.79 -11.24
C ALA A 36 24.95 2.89 -12.36
N GLU A 37 24.47 1.73 -12.79
CA GLU A 37 23.36 1.58 -13.71
C GLU A 37 22.19 0.91 -12.97
N VAL A 38 20.99 1.49 -13.08
CA VAL A 38 19.79 0.99 -12.42
C VAL A 38 18.74 0.63 -13.46
N ILE A 39 18.30 -0.63 -13.43
CA ILE A 39 17.33 -1.19 -14.36
C ILE A 39 15.92 -0.94 -13.83
N GLY A 40 15.16 -0.08 -14.50
CA GLY A 40 13.74 0.16 -14.20
C GLY A 40 12.86 -0.03 -15.44
N SER A 41 12.01 0.96 -15.72
CA SER A 41 11.29 1.05 -17.00
C SER A 41 12.21 1.31 -18.21
N ASP A 42 13.42 1.79 -17.94
CA ASP A 42 14.56 1.94 -18.86
C ASP A 42 15.86 1.77 -18.03
N GLU A 43 17.01 1.81 -18.68
CA GLU A 43 18.32 1.83 -18.01
C GLU A 43 18.66 3.28 -17.58
N TYR A 44 18.87 3.50 -16.27
CA TYR A 44 19.16 4.82 -15.71
C TYR A 44 20.58 4.88 -15.15
N GLU A 45 21.35 5.87 -15.58
CA GLU A 45 22.70 6.16 -15.08
C GLU A 45 22.59 6.99 -13.80
N VAL A 46 23.28 6.56 -12.75
CA VAL A 46 23.33 7.23 -11.44
C VAL A 46 24.78 7.52 -11.09
N THR A 47 25.02 8.74 -10.62
CA THR A 47 26.32 9.18 -10.11
C THR A 47 26.15 9.84 -8.75
N ILE A 48 26.98 9.43 -7.78
CA ILE A 48 26.95 9.91 -6.40
C ILE A 48 28.36 10.30 -6.00
N SER A 49 28.56 11.54 -5.57
CA SER A 49 29.85 12.01 -5.06
C SER A 49 29.82 12.16 -3.55
N PHE A 50 30.97 11.92 -2.92
CA PHE A 50 31.15 11.98 -1.47
C PHE A 50 32.22 13.00 -1.09
N LEU A 51 31.93 13.81 -0.07
CA LEU A 51 32.89 14.71 0.56
C LEU A 51 32.98 14.37 2.05
N ASN A 52 34.19 14.05 2.53
CA ASN A 52 34.43 13.64 3.92
C ASN A 52 33.54 12.47 4.40
N GLY A 53 33.22 11.53 3.51
CA GLY A 53 32.35 10.40 3.86
C GLY A 53 30.89 10.81 4.12
N GLN A 54 30.40 11.87 3.46
CA GLN A 54 28.99 12.22 3.35
C GLN A 54 28.63 12.46 1.89
N VAL A 55 27.39 12.15 1.51
CA VAL A 55 26.88 12.42 0.16
C VAL A 55 26.92 13.94 -0.09
N ALA A 56 27.65 14.35 -1.12
CA ALA A 56 27.79 15.74 -1.51
C ALA A 56 26.83 16.11 -2.65
N GLU A 57 26.79 15.31 -3.71
CA GLU A 57 25.92 15.53 -4.87
C GLU A 57 25.48 14.19 -5.46
N MET A 58 24.24 14.14 -5.97
CA MET A 58 23.67 12.97 -6.64
C MET A 58 22.95 13.37 -7.92
N ALA A 59 23.20 12.62 -8.99
CA ALA A 59 22.57 12.81 -10.28
C ALA A 59 22.03 11.47 -10.81
N CYS A 60 20.87 11.51 -11.47
CA CYS A 60 20.27 10.36 -12.13
C CYS A 60 19.70 10.79 -13.48
N SER A 61 19.84 9.96 -14.51
CA SER A 61 19.29 10.23 -15.85
C SER A 61 17.77 10.10 -15.94
N CYS A 62 17.08 9.70 -14.86
CA CYS A 62 15.63 9.51 -14.88
C CYS A 62 14.87 10.85 -14.95
N PRO A 63 13.68 10.89 -15.60
CA PRO A 63 12.87 12.12 -15.70
C PRO A 63 12.53 12.76 -14.34
N TYR A 64 12.33 11.94 -13.30
CA TYR A 64 11.99 12.40 -11.95
C TYR A 64 13.12 13.21 -11.28
N ALA A 65 14.38 12.94 -11.63
CA ALA A 65 15.54 13.64 -11.08
C ALA A 65 15.83 14.98 -11.79
N GLN A 66 15.06 15.33 -12.84
CA GLN A 66 15.18 16.62 -13.50
C GLN A 66 14.80 17.74 -12.52
N GLY A 67 15.67 18.74 -12.36
CA GLY A 67 15.49 19.83 -11.38
C GLY A 67 16.16 19.60 -10.01
N GLY A 68 16.99 18.56 -9.86
CA GLY A 68 17.79 18.35 -8.65
C GLY A 68 17.09 17.55 -7.53
N LYS A 69 15.97 16.89 -7.84
CA LYS A 69 15.25 16.01 -6.90
C LYS A 69 15.97 14.66 -6.74
N HIS A 70 15.92 14.11 -5.52
CA HIS A 70 16.46 12.78 -5.23
C HIS A 70 15.46 11.70 -5.60
N CYS A 71 15.86 10.73 -6.42
CA CYS A 71 14.97 9.71 -6.96
C CYS A 71 15.24 8.31 -6.36
N LYS A 72 14.28 7.39 -6.56
CA LYS A 72 14.39 6.00 -6.08
C LYS A 72 15.64 5.26 -6.60
N HIS A 73 16.13 5.58 -7.79
CA HIS A 73 17.34 4.95 -8.33
C HIS A 73 18.60 5.38 -7.57
N MET A 74 18.69 6.64 -7.14
CA MET A 74 19.79 7.11 -6.30
C MET A 74 19.78 6.41 -4.93
N ALA A 75 18.58 6.26 -4.34
CA ALA A 75 18.41 5.50 -3.10
C ALA A 75 18.82 4.03 -3.27
N ALA A 76 18.41 3.38 -4.36
CA ALA A 76 18.78 1.99 -4.67
C ALA A 76 20.30 1.80 -4.77
N VAL A 77 21.01 2.75 -5.40
CA VAL A 77 22.48 2.74 -5.50
C VAL A 77 23.15 2.91 -4.15
N LEU A 78 22.60 3.77 -3.28
CA LEU A 78 23.13 3.93 -1.93
C LEU A 78 22.89 2.70 -1.05
N PHE A 79 21.76 2.00 -1.21
CA PHE A 79 21.54 0.71 -0.55
C PHE A 79 22.57 -0.34 -1.00
N GLU A 80 22.71 -0.54 -2.32
CA GLU A 80 23.68 -1.49 -2.89
C GLU A 80 25.13 -1.15 -2.48
N TRP A 81 25.50 0.13 -2.55
CA TRP A 81 26.82 0.59 -2.15
C TRP A 81 27.07 0.42 -0.65
N SER A 82 26.07 0.67 0.20
CA SER A 82 26.19 0.51 1.65
C SER A 82 26.39 -0.95 2.06
N GLU A 83 25.71 -1.90 1.39
CA GLU A 83 25.90 -3.33 1.62
C GLU A 83 27.32 -3.76 1.22
N GLN A 84 27.75 -3.41 0.00
CA GLN A 84 29.10 -3.75 -0.48
C GLN A 84 30.22 -3.08 0.32
N SER A 85 29.95 -1.92 0.92
CA SER A 85 30.89 -1.24 1.83
C SER A 85 30.92 -1.88 3.22
N SER A 86 29.80 -2.46 3.68
CA SER A 86 29.69 -3.18 4.95
C SER A 86 30.32 -4.59 4.94
N ASP A 87 30.56 -5.17 3.76
CA ASP A 87 31.38 -6.40 3.63
C ASP A 87 32.87 -6.19 3.98
N ASN A 88 33.31 -4.94 4.20
CA ASN A 88 34.65 -4.62 4.74
C ASN A 88 34.67 -4.26 6.24
N GLU A 89 33.53 -4.09 6.91
CA GLU A 89 33.45 -3.94 8.37
C GLU A 89 32.22 -4.66 8.92
N SER A 90 32.46 -5.80 9.56
CA SER A 90 31.45 -6.69 10.10
C SER A 90 30.78 -6.08 11.34
N SER A 91 29.46 -5.84 11.26
CA SER A 91 28.41 -6.27 12.21
C SER A 91 27.25 -5.26 12.31
N ALA A 92 26.12 -5.55 11.64
CA ALA A 92 24.85 -4.87 11.89
C ALA A 92 23.66 -5.78 11.53
N SER A 93 23.31 -6.70 12.41
CA SER A 93 22.09 -7.52 12.30
C SER A 93 21.22 -7.39 13.56
N ASP A 94 21.02 -6.16 14.05
CA ASP A 94 20.27 -5.94 15.30
C ASP A 94 19.60 -4.55 15.40
N GLN A 95 19.13 -3.98 14.28
CA GLN A 95 18.46 -2.65 14.29
C GLN A 95 17.09 -2.60 13.59
N PHE A 96 16.42 -3.74 13.39
CA PHE A 96 15.03 -3.75 12.90
C PHE A 96 13.97 -3.68 14.02
N ALA A 97 14.39 -3.71 15.29
CA ALA A 97 13.47 -3.73 16.44
C ALA A 97 13.23 -2.36 17.11
N THR A 98 13.83 -1.27 16.61
CA THR A 98 13.81 0.05 17.29
C THR A 98 13.08 1.15 16.50
N LEU A 99 12.51 0.86 15.33
CA LEU A 99 11.81 1.84 14.49
C LEU A 99 10.36 2.14 14.93
N ILE A 100 9.97 1.75 16.15
CA ILE A 100 8.78 2.30 16.82
C ILE A 100 9.27 3.18 17.96
N ASN A 101 9.76 4.36 17.63
CA ASN A 101 9.78 5.46 18.58
C ASN A 101 9.73 6.81 17.83
N PRO A 102 8.60 7.52 17.82
CA PRO A 102 8.44 8.81 17.16
C PRO A 102 9.06 9.96 17.98
N MET A 103 10.27 9.78 18.51
CA MET A 103 10.88 10.72 19.47
C MET A 103 12.01 11.59 18.91
N GLU A 104 12.64 11.24 17.78
CA GLU A 104 13.80 12.00 17.28
C GLU A 104 13.48 13.13 16.30
N SER A 105 12.32 13.11 15.62
CA SER A 105 11.90 14.21 14.74
C SER A 105 11.46 15.45 15.53
N GLN A 106 10.92 15.28 16.74
CA GLN A 106 10.50 16.39 17.59
C GLN A 106 11.69 17.22 18.10
N GLN A 107 12.85 16.62 18.38
CA GLN A 107 13.99 17.31 19.01
C GLN A 107 14.65 18.40 18.12
N SER A 108 14.64 18.25 16.79
CA SER A 108 15.25 19.26 15.91
C SER A 108 14.37 20.49 15.69
N SER A 109 13.04 20.30 15.63
CA SER A 109 12.06 21.39 15.57
C SER A 109 11.91 22.08 16.93
N THR A 110 12.02 21.35 18.06
CA THR A 110 12.08 22.00 19.39
C THR A 110 13.29 22.93 19.51
N ASN A 111 14.48 22.49 19.07
CA ASN A 111 15.69 23.32 19.15
C ASN A 111 15.57 24.63 18.34
N HIS A 112 14.97 24.60 17.14
CA HIS A 112 14.78 25.83 16.36
C HIS A 112 13.69 26.74 16.95
N PHE A 113 12.60 26.16 17.47
CA PHE A 113 11.56 26.92 18.14
C PHE A 113 12.09 27.62 19.41
N GLU A 114 12.89 26.93 20.23
CA GLU A 114 13.55 27.50 21.41
C GLU A 114 14.51 28.64 21.04
N GLU A 115 15.24 28.53 19.93
CA GLU A 115 16.09 29.61 19.40
C GLU A 115 15.28 30.85 18.98
N ILE A 116 14.13 30.64 18.32
CA ILE A 116 13.21 31.73 17.93
C ILE A 116 12.62 32.40 19.18
N GLU A 117 12.17 31.61 20.15
CA GLU A 117 11.60 32.08 21.41
C GLU A 117 12.61 32.95 22.16
N GLU A 118 13.84 32.48 22.33
CA GLU A 118 14.91 33.26 22.96
C GLU A 118 15.20 34.57 22.22
N LEU A 119 15.15 34.58 20.88
CA LEU A 119 15.40 35.77 20.08
C LEU A 119 14.29 36.81 20.26
N VAL A 120 13.03 36.37 20.26
CA VAL A 120 11.86 37.22 20.45
C VAL A 120 11.83 37.80 21.86
N GLU A 121 12.13 36.99 22.88
CA GLU A 121 12.17 37.45 24.28
C GLU A 121 13.28 38.49 24.54
N LYS A 122 14.44 38.35 23.88
CA LYS A 122 15.56 39.29 24.00
C LYS A 122 15.33 40.59 23.21
N ALA A 123 14.41 40.60 22.25
CA ALA A 123 14.15 41.76 21.40
C ALA A 123 13.35 42.85 22.13
N ASP A 124 13.62 44.13 21.81
CA ASP A 124 12.82 45.24 22.34
C ASP A 124 11.37 45.14 21.82
N ILE A 125 10.40 45.27 22.72
CA ILE A 125 8.98 45.12 22.39
C ILE A 125 8.49 46.09 21.31
N ASN A 126 9.09 47.29 21.18
CA ASN A 126 8.71 48.22 20.12
C ASN A 126 9.27 47.79 18.78
N TYR A 127 10.48 47.19 18.78
CA TYR A 127 11.05 46.57 17.59
C TYR A 127 10.18 45.39 17.14
N VAL A 128 9.83 44.47 18.04
CA VAL A 128 8.92 43.34 17.75
C VAL A 128 7.59 43.82 17.18
N ARG A 129 6.95 44.81 17.82
CA ARG A 129 5.69 45.39 17.32
C ARG A 129 5.84 46.04 15.94
N SER A 130 6.96 46.71 15.67
CA SER A 130 7.21 47.34 14.37
C SER A 130 7.50 46.31 13.26
N PHE A 131 8.24 45.26 13.60
CA PHE A 131 8.54 44.15 12.71
C PHE A 131 7.26 43.37 12.38
N LEU A 132 6.48 43.00 13.39
CA LEU A 132 5.18 42.36 13.22
C LEU A 132 4.26 43.18 12.31
N LYS A 133 4.12 44.50 12.55
CA LYS A 133 3.33 45.38 11.66
C LYS A 133 3.80 45.39 10.20
N THR A 134 5.08 45.10 9.96
CA THR A 134 5.62 44.99 8.60
C THR A 134 5.19 43.67 7.99
N ILE A 135 5.36 42.56 8.71
CA ILE A 135 4.91 41.22 8.29
C ILE A 135 3.41 41.18 8.02
N LEU A 136 2.59 41.68 8.95
CA LEU A 136 1.13 41.72 8.81
C LEU A 136 0.65 42.66 7.68
N LYS A 137 1.51 43.51 7.13
CA LYS A 137 1.17 44.38 5.99
C LYS A 137 1.56 43.73 4.66
N GLU A 138 2.51 42.80 4.68
CA GLU A 138 3.05 42.15 3.49
C GLU A 138 2.24 40.92 3.07
N ASP A 139 1.59 40.24 4.02
CA ASP A 139 0.75 39.08 3.77
C ASP A 139 -0.53 39.15 4.62
N ASP A 140 -1.68 39.21 3.95
CA ASP A 140 -2.99 39.30 4.59
C ASP A 140 -3.31 38.03 5.42
N ARG A 141 -2.71 36.86 5.12
CA ARG A 141 -2.86 35.63 5.92
C ARG A 141 -2.33 35.81 7.33
N TRP A 142 -1.13 36.40 7.47
CA TRP A 142 -0.55 36.66 8.78
C TRP A 142 -1.37 37.69 9.55
N PHE A 143 -1.91 38.72 8.87
CA PHE A 143 -2.84 39.68 9.48
C PHE A 143 -4.10 39.02 10.02
N LEU A 144 -4.74 38.20 9.20
CA LEU A 144 -5.94 37.46 9.54
C LEU A 144 -5.69 36.49 10.71
N ARG A 145 -4.59 35.73 10.68
CA ARG A 145 -4.18 34.80 11.75
C ARG A 145 -3.93 35.55 13.06
N PHE A 146 -3.21 36.66 13.02
CA PHE A 146 -2.95 37.49 14.20
C PHE A 146 -4.25 38.10 14.77
N GLN A 147 -5.18 38.53 13.90
CA GLN A 147 -6.49 39.01 14.33
C GLN A 147 -7.30 37.91 15.00
N ASN A 148 -7.30 36.68 14.46
CA ASN A 148 -8.00 35.54 15.04
C ASN A 148 -7.44 35.19 16.42
N VAL A 149 -6.11 35.16 16.58
CA VAL A 149 -5.46 34.94 17.89
C VAL A 149 -5.96 35.94 18.94
N LEU A 150 -6.06 37.23 18.59
CA LEU A 150 -6.56 38.27 19.50
C LEU A 150 -8.06 38.15 19.82
N LYS A 151 -8.88 37.66 18.87
CA LYS A 151 -10.31 37.40 19.12
C LYS A 151 -10.47 36.21 20.06
N MET A 152 -9.69 35.15 19.85
CA MET A 152 -9.68 33.96 20.69
C MET A 152 -9.23 34.25 22.13
N GLU A 153 -8.38 35.26 22.37
CA GLU A 153 -8.08 35.73 23.74
C GLU A 153 -9.30 36.30 24.49
N ASN A 154 -10.33 36.73 23.76
CA ASN A 154 -11.58 37.27 24.31
C ASN A 154 -12.75 36.27 24.22
N ASP A 155 -12.45 34.98 24.07
CA ASP A 155 -13.42 33.90 23.88
C ASP A 155 -14.35 34.08 22.64
N GLU A 156 -13.89 34.81 21.62
CA GLU A 156 -14.62 35.00 20.36
C GLU A 156 -13.95 34.19 19.23
N VAL A 157 -14.68 33.25 18.63
CA VAL A 157 -14.25 32.50 17.44
C VAL A 157 -14.86 33.14 16.19
N ASP A 158 -14.05 33.45 15.18
CA ASP A 158 -14.49 33.97 13.89
C ASP A 158 -14.33 32.93 12.79
N LEU A 159 -15.40 32.18 12.50
CA LEU A 159 -15.38 31.17 11.44
C LEU A 159 -15.10 31.75 10.05
N THR A 160 -15.39 33.05 9.84
CA THR A 160 -15.08 33.74 8.57
C THR A 160 -13.58 33.71 8.28
N TYR A 161 -12.74 33.79 9.31
CA TYR A 161 -11.28 33.67 9.16
C TYR A 161 -10.90 32.32 8.57
N TYR A 162 -11.41 31.24 9.16
CA TYR A 162 -11.07 29.89 8.74
C TYR A 162 -11.56 29.61 7.31
N SER A 163 -12.76 30.05 6.96
CA SER A 163 -13.27 29.93 5.59
C SER A 163 -12.41 30.69 4.58
N LEU A 164 -11.93 31.90 4.92
CA LEU A 164 -11.05 32.68 4.03
C LEU A 164 -9.71 31.99 3.81
N ILE A 165 -9.09 31.40 4.85
CA ILE A 165 -7.83 30.66 4.69
C ILE A 165 -8.01 29.46 3.76
N ILE A 166 -9.10 28.71 3.95
CA ILE A 166 -9.44 27.57 3.07
C ILE A 166 -9.61 28.04 1.61
N GLU A 167 -10.35 29.13 1.39
CA GLU A 167 -10.55 29.72 0.05
C GLU A 167 -9.23 30.21 -0.58
N GLU A 168 -8.33 30.81 0.22
CA GLU A 168 -7.02 31.26 -0.25
C GLU A 168 -6.10 30.11 -0.62
N ILE A 169 -6.08 29.02 0.16
CA ILE A 169 -5.33 27.81 -0.17
C ILE A 169 -5.84 27.25 -1.52
N VAL A 170 -7.15 27.10 -1.69
CA VAL A 170 -7.72 26.65 -2.97
C VAL A 170 -7.30 27.58 -4.12
N ALA A 171 -7.48 28.89 -3.97
CA ALA A 171 -7.14 29.87 -5.00
C ALA A 171 -5.64 29.90 -5.35
N GLN A 172 -4.76 29.53 -4.42
CA GLN A 172 -3.31 29.45 -4.65
C GLN A 172 -2.95 28.31 -5.60
N PHE A 173 -3.64 27.17 -5.49
CA PHE A 173 -3.30 25.94 -6.23
C PHE A 173 -4.23 25.64 -7.41
N SER A 174 -5.40 26.27 -7.48
CA SER A 174 -6.29 26.18 -8.64
C SER A 174 -5.70 26.91 -9.86
N GLY A 175 -5.54 26.18 -10.96
CA GLY A 175 -5.17 26.75 -12.25
C GLY A 175 -6.26 27.63 -12.86
N TYR A 176 -6.01 28.17 -14.06
CA TYR A 176 -6.97 29.05 -14.76
C TYR A 176 -8.35 28.44 -15.03
N ASP A 177 -8.45 27.11 -15.00
CA ASP A 177 -9.67 26.34 -15.26
C ASP A 177 -10.31 25.79 -13.96
N ASP A 178 -9.94 26.33 -12.78
CA ASP A 178 -10.38 25.86 -11.45
C ASP A 178 -10.00 24.39 -11.14
N PHE A 179 -8.95 23.90 -11.81
CA PHE A 179 -8.40 22.54 -11.67
C PHE A 179 -7.04 22.56 -10.98
N ILE A 180 -6.79 21.62 -10.07
CA ILE A 180 -5.49 21.42 -9.40
C ILE A 180 -4.72 20.31 -10.13
N ASP A 181 -3.61 20.69 -10.76
CA ASP A 181 -2.75 19.76 -11.51
C ASP A 181 -1.99 18.80 -10.59
N TYR A 182 -1.58 17.64 -11.13
CA TYR A 182 -0.83 16.60 -10.42
C TYR A 182 0.40 17.11 -9.65
N ASN A 183 1.09 18.12 -10.18
CA ASN A 183 2.29 18.65 -9.52
C ASN A 183 1.96 19.50 -8.28
N ASP A 184 0.78 20.09 -8.24
CA ASP A 184 0.32 21.02 -7.20
C ASP A 184 -0.56 20.31 -6.16
N ALA A 185 -1.14 19.15 -6.51
CA ALA A 185 -2.02 18.35 -5.66
C ALA A 185 -1.41 18.02 -4.28
N SER A 186 -0.14 17.60 -4.25
CA SER A 186 0.53 17.24 -3.00
C SER A 186 0.78 18.45 -2.09
N GLU A 187 1.11 19.62 -2.65
CA GLU A 187 1.36 20.83 -1.87
C GLU A 187 0.03 21.42 -1.36
N PHE A 188 -1.02 21.38 -2.20
CA PHE A 188 -2.38 21.73 -1.81
C PHE A 188 -2.88 20.90 -0.62
N ALA A 189 -2.72 19.58 -0.68
CA ALA A 189 -3.13 18.70 0.42
C ALA A 189 -2.32 19.00 1.70
N SER A 190 -0.99 19.13 1.58
CA SER A 190 -0.11 19.44 2.72
C SER A 190 -0.48 20.74 3.43
N GLU A 191 -0.83 21.80 2.70
CA GLU A 191 -1.22 23.10 3.30
C GLU A 191 -2.55 22.98 4.08
N LEU A 192 -3.49 22.18 3.59
CA LEU A 192 -4.73 21.88 4.32
C LEU A 192 -4.49 20.97 5.53
N GLU A 193 -3.59 20.00 5.43
CA GLU A 193 -3.16 19.13 6.53
C GLU A 193 -2.51 19.95 7.65
N ASP A 194 -1.58 20.85 7.31
CA ASP A 194 -0.91 21.74 8.25
C ASP A 194 -1.93 22.68 8.92
N PHE A 195 -2.86 23.25 8.14
CA PHE A 195 -3.92 24.10 8.69
C PHE A 195 -4.85 23.35 9.66
N LEU A 196 -5.21 22.10 9.35
CA LEU A 196 -5.98 21.24 10.23
C LEU A 196 -5.20 20.91 11.52
N ALA A 197 -3.92 20.57 11.39
CA ALA A 197 -3.05 20.18 12.49
C ALA A 197 -2.72 21.33 13.45
N ASP A 198 -2.59 22.55 12.94
CA ASP A 198 -2.22 23.73 13.72
C ASP A 198 -3.44 24.50 14.19
N ASP A 199 -4.17 25.15 13.27
CA ASP A 199 -5.19 26.15 13.60
C ASP A 199 -6.52 25.51 14.04
N VAL A 200 -6.95 24.42 13.38
CA VAL A 200 -8.21 23.75 13.72
C VAL A 200 -8.06 22.90 14.99
N THR A 201 -6.91 22.27 15.18
CA THR A 201 -6.63 21.53 16.41
C THR A 201 -6.46 22.43 17.63
N ASP A 202 -6.03 23.70 17.47
CA ASP A 202 -6.06 24.68 18.57
C ASP A 202 -7.51 24.98 19.04
N LEU A 203 -8.48 25.09 18.12
CA LEU A 203 -9.90 25.22 18.49
C LEU A 203 -10.37 24.04 19.35
N LEU A 204 -10.01 22.81 18.93
CA LEU A 204 -10.32 21.60 19.68
C LEU A 204 -9.69 21.62 21.08
N ASN A 205 -8.39 21.93 21.18
CA ASN A 205 -7.65 21.97 22.46
C ASN A 205 -8.23 23.00 23.45
N ARG A 206 -8.84 24.07 22.93
CA ARG A 206 -9.50 25.12 23.73
C ARG A 206 -10.97 24.83 24.05
N GLY A 207 -11.52 23.73 23.52
CA GLY A 207 -12.89 23.28 23.80
C GLY A 207 -13.96 23.87 22.88
N TYR A 208 -13.59 24.54 21.79
CA TYR A 208 -14.49 25.03 20.75
C TYR A 208 -14.88 23.89 19.80
N TYR A 209 -15.55 22.87 20.33
CA TYR A 209 -15.80 21.62 19.61
C TYR A 209 -16.71 21.79 18.39
N GLN A 210 -17.68 22.72 18.45
CA GLN A 210 -18.62 22.92 17.35
C GLN A 210 -17.93 23.62 16.18
N GLU A 211 -17.16 24.66 16.48
CA GLU A 211 -16.41 25.45 15.53
C GLU A 211 -15.29 24.62 14.89
N ALA A 212 -14.54 23.86 15.70
CA ALA A 212 -13.51 22.95 15.21
C ALA A 212 -14.08 21.90 14.24
N PHE A 213 -15.26 21.36 14.57
CA PHE A 213 -15.97 20.44 13.70
C PHE A 213 -16.42 21.10 12.40
N GLU A 214 -17.00 22.30 12.47
CA GLU A 214 -17.51 23.03 11.31
C GLU A 214 -16.40 23.33 10.30
N VAL A 215 -15.22 23.76 10.78
CA VAL A 215 -14.05 23.99 9.91
C VAL A 215 -13.52 22.69 9.31
N ALA A 216 -13.33 21.64 10.11
CA ALA A 216 -12.87 20.34 9.59
C ALA A 216 -13.84 19.75 8.54
N SER A 217 -15.15 19.88 8.80
CA SER A 217 -16.20 19.49 7.87
C SER A 217 -16.25 20.36 6.61
N GLN A 218 -15.92 21.64 6.70
CA GLN A 218 -15.76 22.50 5.53
C GLN A 218 -14.62 22.00 4.63
N ILE A 219 -13.46 21.67 5.20
CA ILE A 219 -12.33 21.09 4.45
C ILE A 219 -12.76 19.76 3.81
N PHE A 220 -13.47 18.91 4.55
CA PHE A 220 -13.94 17.62 4.03
C PHE A 220 -14.88 17.75 2.83
N VAL A 221 -15.84 18.68 2.90
CA VAL A 221 -16.77 18.94 1.79
C VAL A 221 -16.04 19.59 0.61
N LEU A 222 -15.06 20.47 0.89
CA LEU A 222 -14.26 21.10 -0.15
C LEU A 222 -13.50 20.06 -0.97
N ILE A 223 -12.75 19.16 -0.33
CA ILE A 223 -11.91 18.18 -1.04
C ILE A 223 -12.73 17.19 -1.87
N GLY A 224 -14.00 16.97 -1.52
CA GLY A 224 -14.94 16.20 -2.33
C GLY A 224 -15.48 16.92 -3.57
N ASN A 225 -15.33 18.25 -3.63
CA ASN A 225 -15.89 19.07 -4.70
C ASN A 225 -14.82 19.75 -5.58
N VAL A 226 -13.57 19.76 -5.15
CA VAL A 226 -12.46 20.31 -5.94
C VAL A 226 -12.12 19.37 -7.10
N ASP A 227 -11.84 19.95 -8.27
CA ASP A 227 -11.35 19.20 -9.43
C ASP A 227 -9.83 19.12 -9.35
N ILE A 228 -9.28 17.92 -9.21
CA ILE A 228 -7.88 17.67 -8.87
C ILE A 228 -7.37 16.37 -9.51
N ASP A 229 -6.12 16.36 -9.95
CA ASP A 229 -5.40 15.12 -10.31
C ASP A 229 -4.78 14.49 -9.06
N ASP A 230 -5.59 13.72 -8.32
CA ASP A 230 -5.21 13.00 -7.10
C ASP A 230 -4.68 11.58 -7.38
N SER A 231 -3.99 11.38 -8.51
CA SER A 231 -3.49 10.06 -8.94
C SER A 231 -2.58 9.37 -7.91
N ASP A 232 -1.95 10.13 -7.02
CA ASP A 232 -1.12 9.61 -5.92
C ASP A 232 -1.88 9.48 -4.58
N GLY A 233 -3.17 9.85 -4.54
CA GLY A 233 -4.12 9.58 -3.45
C GLY A 233 -4.26 10.70 -2.42
N GLU A 234 -3.87 11.92 -2.74
CA GLU A 234 -3.83 13.10 -1.86
C GLU A 234 -5.16 13.36 -1.13
N VAL A 235 -6.28 13.35 -1.86
CA VAL A 235 -7.62 13.58 -1.28
C VAL A 235 -7.96 12.50 -0.25
N GLY A 236 -7.59 11.25 -0.53
CA GLY A 236 -7.81 10.14 0.38
C GLY A 236 -7.00 10.23 1.67
N MET A 237 -5.75 10.71 1.58
CA MET A 237 -4.88 10.91 2.75
C MET A 237 -5.43 12.01 3.66
N LEU A 238 -5.76 13.17 3.10
CA LEU A 238 -6.36 14.28 3.85
C LEU A 238 -7.74 13.91 4.42
N ALA A 239 -8.57 13.14 3.70
CA ALA A 239 -9.83 12.62 4.23
C ALA A 239 -9.64 11.70 5.45
N GLU A 240 -8.59 10.88 5.46
CA GLU A 240 -8.23 10.05 6.61
C GLU A 240 -7.80 10.91 7.80
N ASP A 241 -6.99 11.96 7.59
CA ASP A 241 -6.58 12.89 8.65
C ASP A 241 -7.78 13.63 9.26
N ILE A 242 -8.72 14.10 8.45
CA ILE A 242 -9.97 14.70 8.93
C ILE A 242 -10.80 13.67 9.72
N TYR A 243 -10.86 12.42 9.26
CA TYR A 243 -11.56 11.36 9.99
C TYR A 243 -10.90 11.10 11.36
N GLN A 244 -9.57 11.03 11.45
CA GLN A 244 -8.85 10.90 12.72
C GLN A 244 -9.10 12.10 13.64
N PHE A 245 -9.14 13.30 13.06
CA PHE A 245 -9.52 14.52 13.78
C PHE A 245 -10.94 14.42 14.35
N TRP A 246 -11.93 14.02 13.56
CA TRP A 246 -13.30 13.80 14.04
C TRP A 246 -13.37 12.74 15.14
N GLN A 247 -12.62 11.64 15.03
CA GLN A 247 -12.56 10.64 16.09
C GLN A 247 -12.08 11.24 17.42
N ARG A 248 -11.02 12.05 17.38
CA ARG A 248 -10.51 12.74 18.57
C ARG A 248 -11.55 13.72 19.12
N LEU A 249 -12.10 14.56 18.25
CA LEU A 249 -13.11 15.56 18.60
C LEU A 249 -14.33 14.92 19.27
N LEU A 250 -14.85 13.82 18.73
CA LEU A 250 -16.01 13.11 19.30
C LEU A 250 -15.71 12.39 20.62
N ARG A 251 -14.45 12.13 20.98
CA ARG A 251 -14.10 11.62 22.31
C ARG A 251 -14.16 12.70 23.38
N GLU A 252 -13.85 13.94 23.01
CA GLU A 252 -13.73 15.10 23.92
C GLU A 252 -15.04 15.92 23.99
N ALA A 253 -15.83 15.93 22.91
CA ALA A 253 -17.05 16.71 22.79
C ALA A 253 -18.14 16.30 23.80
N ASN A 254 -18.91 17.29 24.25
CA ASN A 254 -20.10 17.08 25.09
C ASN A 254 -21.31 16.60 24.26
N LEU A 255 -22.37 16.15 24.94
CA LEU A 255 -23.56 15.58 24.29
C LEU A 255 -24.27 16.56 23.34
N GLU A 256 -24.30 17.85 23.68
CA GLU A 256 -24.94 18.88 22.85
C GLU A 256 -24.18 19.07 21.51
N ALA A 257 -22.86 19.20 21.58
CA ALA A 257 -21.99 19.27 20.42
C ALA A 257 -22.11 17.98 19.57
N LYS A 258 -22.10 16.80 20.19
CA LYS A 258 -22.33 15.53 19.49
C LYS A 258 -23.68 15.47 18.79
N GLN A 259 -24.76 16.00 19.37
CA GLN A 259 -26.07 16.00 18.73
C GLN A 259 -26.09 16.81 17.42
N MET A 260 -25.40 17.96 17.43
CA MET A 260 -25.20 18.78 16.24
C MET A 260 -24.41 18.02 15.17
N MET A 261 -23.27 17.44 15.56
CA MET A 261 -22.39 16.68 14.66
C MET A 261 -23.09 15.45 14.07
N PHE A 262 -23.83 14.70 14.88
CA PHE A 262 -24.61 13.55 14.45
C PHE A 262 -25.63 13.95 13.37
N THR A 263 -26.32 15.07 13.57
CA THR A 263 -27.30 15.60 12.62
C THR A 263 -26.61 15.98 11.30
N TRP A 264 -25.42 16.60 11.37
CA TRP A 264 -24.61 16.91 10.19
C TRP A 264 -24.23 15.63 9.43
N PHE A 265 -23.67 14.63 10.10
CA PHE A 265 -23.26 13.37 9.44
C PHE A 265 -24.43 12.66 8.78
N VAL A 266 -25.58 12.54 9.45
CA VAL A 266 -26.79 11.93 8.85
C VAL A 266 -27.29 12.73 7.65
N SER A 267 -27.27 14.07 7.70
CA SER A 267 -27.76 14.91 6.60
C SER A 267 -26.86 14.87 5.37
N ASN A 268 -25.57 14.62 5.55
CA ASN A 268 -24.58 14.57 4.46
C ASN A 268 -24.43 13.15 3.86
N LEU A 269 -25.29 12.20 4.23
CA LEU A 269 -25.41 10.88 3.60
C LEU A 269 -26.63 10.82 2.66
N ASP A 270 -26.82 11.87 1.85
CA ASP A 270 -27.93 12.02 0.92
C ASP A 270 -27.51 11.89 -0.56
N GLY A 271 -26.23 11.61 -0.83
CA GLY A 271 -25.66 11.51 -2.18
C GLY A 271 -25.09 12.83 -2.72
N THR A 272 -24.98 13.87 -1.89
CA THR A 272 -24.36 15.16 -2.27
C THR A 272 -22.83 15.13 -2.19
N ILE A 273 -22.28 14.28 -1.33
CA ILE A 273 -20.84 14.05 -1.22
C ILE A 273 -20.46 12.90 -2.16
N VAL A 274 -19.27 12.97 -2.75
CA VAL A 274 -18.78 11.93 -3.66
C VAL A 274 -18.71 10.58 -2.93
N ASP A 275 -19.17 9.52 -3.59
CA ASP A 275 -19.42 8.19 -3.01
C ASP A 275 -18.28 7.66 -2.11
N TYR A 276 -17.01 7.81 -2.50
CA TYR A 276 -15.88 7.29 -1.71
C TYR A 276 -15.60 8.11 -0.44
N LEU A 277 -16.00 9.38 -0.40
CA LEU A 277 -15.93 10.20 0.81
C LEU A 277 -17.12 9.94 1.74
N GLU A 278 -18.30 9.59 1.22
CA GLU A 278 -19.43 9.18 2.05
C GLU A 278 -19.08 8.00 2.96
N GLU A 279 -18.19 7.08 2.54
CA GLU A 279 -17.74 5.96 3.36
C GLU A 279 -17.08 6.41 4.68
N TYR A 280 -16.36 7.54 4.71
CA TYR A 280 -15.78 8.09 5.95
C TYR A 280 -16.86 8.60 6.90
N ILE A 281 -17.90 9.25 6.36
CA ILE A 281 -19.06 9.72 7.14
C ILE A 281 -19.85 8.53 7.69
N GLU A 282 -20.08 7.49 6.88
CA GLU A 282 -20.70 6.26 7.35
C GLU A 282 -19.87 5.61 8.47
N ARG A 283 -18.56 5.50 8.27
CA ARG A 283 -17.63 4.90 9.24
C ARG A 283 -17.67 5.63 10.57
N ILE A 284 -17.48 6.95 10.59
CA ILE A 284 -17.49 7.74 11.83
C ILE A 284 -18.86 7.70 12.51
N LEU A 285 -19.96 7.74 11.73
CA LEU A 285 -21.31 7.69 12.28
C LEU A 285 -21.56 6.39 13.04
N PHE A 286 -21.11 5.25 12.53
CA PHE A 286 -21.37 3.94 13.14
C PHE A 286 -20.34 3.52 14.19
N GLU A 287 -19.10 4.00 14.10
CA GLU A 287 -18.04 3.69 15.08
C GLU A 287 -18.01 4.64 16.29
N ALA A 288 -18.44 5.90 16.13
CA ALA A 288 -18.56 6.85 17.24
C ALA A 288 -19.98 6.86 17.82
N PHE A 289 -20.35 7.87 18.62
CA PHE A 289 -21.73 8.08 19.13
C PHE A 289 -22.34 6.84 19.81
N ASP A 290 -21.69 6.31 20.85
CA ASP A 290 -22.16 5.15 21.60
C ASP A 290 -23.22 5.49 22.67
N GLU A 291 -23.58 6.76 22.83
CA GLU A 291 -24.63 7.15 23.75
C GLU A 291 -26.00 6.56 23.34
N PRO A 292 -26.84 6.13 24.29
CA PRO A 292 -28.09 5.43 23.99
C PRO A 292 -29.04 6.17 23.03
N VAL A 293 -29.04 7.50 23.06
CA VAL A 293 -29.86 8.32 22.15
C VAL A 293 -29.45 8.13 20.69
N PHE A 294 -28.14 8.11 20.40
CA PHE A 294 -27.63 7.96 19.04
C PHE A 294 -27.76 6.52 18.54
N ILE A 295 -27.62 5.52 19.40
CA ILE A 295 -27.84 4.12 19.02
C ILE A 295 -29.25 3.93 18.46
N GLN A 296 -30.27 4.51 19.11
CA GLN A 296 -31.66 4.43 18.64
C GLN A 296 -31.86 5.13 17.29
N GLU A 297 -31.30 6.33 17.13
CA GLU A 297 -31.35 7.06 15.85
C GLU A 297 -30.65 6.29 14.72
N LYS A 298 -29.48 5.69 14.97
CA LYS A 298 -28.78 4.86 13.97
C LYS A 298 -29.56 3.60 13.58
N LEU A 299 -30.24 2.95 14.54
CA LEU A 299 -31.11 1.81 14.27
C LEU A 299 -32.26 2.21 13.33
N ILE A 300 -32.88 3.37 13.56
CA ILE A 300 -33.94 3.91 12.68
C ILE A 300 -33.35 4.19 11.29
N PHE A 301 -32.22 4.90 11.23
CA PHE A 301 -31.57 5.28 9.99
C PHE A 301 -31.18 4.08 9.13
N ALA A 302 -30.52 3.08 9.71
CA ALA A 302 -30.12 1.86 8.98
C ALA A 302 -31.34 1.09 8.46
N ARG A 303 -32.44 1.04 9.24
CA ARG A 303 -33.70 0.42 8.82
C ARG A 303 -34.33 1.17 7.64
N GLU A 304 -34.31 2.50 7.65
CA GLU A 304 -34.83 3.32 6.55
C GLU A 304 -34.01 3.15 5.27
N LYS A 305 -32.67 3.12 5.38
CA LYS A 305 -31.78 2.82 4.25
C LYS A 305 -32.07 1.45 3.65
N LEU A 306 -32.20 0.40 4.47
CA LEU A 306 -32.59 -0.94 3.99
C LEU A 306 -33.97 -0.94 3.32
N ALA A 307 -34.95 -0.23 3.89
CA ALA A 307 -36.29 -0.12 3.30
C ALA A 307 -36.26 0.59 1.94
N TYR A 308 -35.48 1.66 1.81
CA TYR A 308 -35.27 2.39 0.56
C TYR A 308 -34.60 1.52 -0.51
N ILE A 309 -33.53 0.81 -0.17
CA ILE A 309 -32.82 -0.09 -1.10
C ILE A 309 -33.74 -1.22 -1.59
N ASN A 310 -34.64 -1.72 -0.74
CA ASN A 310 -35.60 -2.75 -1.15
C ASN A 310 -36.69 -2.26 -2.12
N GLN A 311 -36.95 -0.94 -2.17
CA GLN A 311 -37.90 -0.37 -3.14
C GLN A 311 -37.28 -0.27 -4.54
N LYS A 312 -35.96 -0.08 -4.63
CA LYS A 312 -35.22 -0.04 -5.91
C LYS A 312 -34.99 -1.45 -6.46
N LYS A 313 -35.89 -1.92 -7.33
CA LYS A 313 -35.72 -3.19 -8.04
C LYS A 313 -34.70 -3.04 -9.18
N ASN A 314 -33.80 -4.01 -9.31
CA ASN A 314 -32.80 -4.16 -10.39
C ASN A 314 -31.59 -3.20 -10.36
N ASP A 315 -31.18 -2.75 -9.19
CA ASP A 315 -29.90 -2.03 -9.04
C ASP A 315 -28.73 -3.03 -8.92
N TRP A 316 -27.65 -2.80 -9.68
CA TRP A 316 -26.48 -3.68 -9.72
C TRP A 316 -25.66 -3.59 -8.43
N SER A 317 -25.71 -2.46 -7.72
CA SER A 317 -25.05 -2.26 -6.42
C SER A 317 -25.92 -2.69 -5.24
N ARG A 318 -27.15 -3.19 -5.49
CA ARG A 318 -28.11 -3.55 -4.43
C ARG A 318 -27.55 -4.58 -3.45
N GLU A 319 -26.88 -5.61 -3.94
CA GLU A 319 -26.32 -6.67 -3.07
C GLU A 319 -25.31 -6.10 -2.09
N TYR A 320 -24.41 -5.22 -2.57
CA TYR A 320 -23.43 -4.51 -1.76
C TYR A 320 -24.10 -3.62 -0.70
N HIS A 321 -25.03 -2.73 -1.10
CA HIS A 321 -25.67 -1.84 -0.13
C HIS A 321 -26.54 -2.58 0.89
N VAL A 322 -27.23 -3.66 0.50
CA VAL A 322 -27.95 -4.51 1.45
C VAL A 322 -26.99 -5.13 2.46
N GLY A 323 -25.86 -5.68 1.99
CA GLY A 323 -24.84 -6.28 2.86
C GLY A 323 -24.30 -5.26 3.87
N LYS A 324 -23.89 -4.08 3.38
CA LYS A 324 -23.36 -2.97 4.18
C LYS A 324 -24.34 -2.53 5.29
N TRP A 325 -25.54 -2.09 4.90
CA TRP A 325 -26.52 -1.57 5.86
C TRP A 325 -27.11 -2.64 6.79
N ALA A 326 -27.24 -3.89 6.32
CA ALA A 326 -27.67 -5.00 7.19
C ALA A 326 -26.59 -5.29 8.23
N SER A 327 -25.31 -5.24 7.86
CA SER A 327 -24.20 -5.48 8.80
C SER A 327 -24.14 -4.41 9.88
N TYR A 328 -24.28 -3.12 9.52
CA TYR A 328 -24.41 -2.04 10.51
C TYR A 328 -25.59 -2.23 11.45
N TYR A 329 -26.75 -2.59 10.90
CA TYR A 329 -27.95 -2.79 11.70
C TYR A 329 -27.82 -3.99 12.65
N LEU A 330 -27.24 -5.11 12.17
CA LEU A 330 -26.95 -6.27 13.00
C LEU A 330 -25.96 -5.96 14.12
N ALA A 331 -24.88 -5.21 13.82
CA ALA A 331 -23.88 -4.78 14.79
C ALA A 331 -24.46 -3.88 15.89
N LEU A 332 -25.43 -3.02 15.57
CA LEU A 332 -26.12 -2.20 16.56
C LEU A 332 -27.05 -3.03 17.43
N LEU A 333 -27.81 -3.95 16.83
CA LEU A 333 -28.74 -4.82 17.56
C LEU A 333 -28.00 -5.79 18.50
N SER A 334 -26.82 -6.28 18.12
CA SER A 334 -26.02 -7.19 18.95
C SER A 334 -25.41 -6.50 20.19
N LYS A 335 -25.46 -5.16 20.30
CA LYS A 335 -25.08 -4.45 21.52
C LYS A 335 -26.09 -4.61 22.67
N SER A 336 -27.29 -5.14 22.42
CA SER A 336 -28.35 -5.32 23.43
C SER A 336 -28.92 -6.74 23.45
N ASP A 337 -29.05 -7.31 24.65
CA ASP A 337 -29.60 -8.66 24.88
C ASP A 337 -31.10 -8.67 25.18
N ASP A 338 -31.80 -7.57 24.92
CA ASP A 338 -33.24 -7.50 25.16
C ASP A 338 -34.04 -8.32 24.13
N GLN A 339 -35.24 -8.72 24.54
CA GLN A 339 -36.09 -9.61 23.75
C GLN A 339 -36.53 -8.99 22.40
N GLU A 340 -36.64 -7.67 22.30
CA GLU A 340 -37.01 -6.99 21.05
C GLU A 340 -35.84 -7.01 20.06
N SER A 341 -34.62 -6.69 20.52
CA SER A 341 -33.39 -6.76 19.73
C SER A 341 -33.15 -8.17 19.19
N GLN A 342 -33.32 -9.21 20.01
CA GLN A 342 -33.15 -10.61 19.59
C GLN A 342 -34.19 -11.06 18.55
N GLN A 343 -35.44 -10.59 18.66
CA GLN A 343 -36.47 -10.86 17.64
C GLN A 343 -36.14 -10.16 16.32
N GLU A 344 -35.64 -8.94 16.40
CA GLU A 344 -35.28 -8.14 15.24
C GLU A 344 -34.04 -8.72 14.53
N LEU A 345 -33.01 -9.15 15.28
CA LEU A 345 -31.86 -9.88 14.73
C LEU A 345 -32.30 -11.11 13.94
N ALA A 346 -33.15 -11.95 14.53
CA ALA A 346 -33.68 -13.14 13.87
C ALA A 346 -34.47 -12.80 12.59
N ARG A 347 -35.20 -11.67 12.59
CA ARG A 347 -35.91 -11.17 11.41
C ARG A 347 -34.93 -10.79 10.30
N ILE A 348 -33.89 -10.03 10.62
CA ILE A 348 -32.90 -9.56 9.64
C ILE A 348 -32.12 -10.71 9.04
N TYR A 349 -31.65 -11.66 9.87
CA TYR A 349 -31.02 -12.88 9.38
C TYR A 349 -31.95 -13.63 8.43
N ARG A 350 -33.22 -13.85 8.80
CA ARG A 350 -34.18 -14.54 7.93
C ARG A 350 -34.42 -13.81 6.59
N THR A 351 -34.49 -12.48 6.61
CA THR A 351 -34.80 -11.69 5.41
C THR A 351 -33.62 -11.61 4.45
N TYR A 352 -32.39 -11.48 4.97
CA TYR A 352 -31.21 -11.20 4.16
C TYR A 352 -30.17 -12.33 4.17
N TRP A 353 -30.52 -13.52 4.62
CA TRP A 353 -29.60 -14.68 4.71
C TRP A 353 -28.87 -15.01 3.41
N SER A 354 -29.49 -14.73 2.25
CA SER A 354 -28.87 -14.98 0.95
C SER A 354 -27.69 -14.06 0.67
N ASN A 355 -27.60 -12.91 1.35
CA ASN A 355 -26.49 -11.98 1.21
C ASN A 355 -25.23 -12.51 1.92
N THR A 356 -24.09 -12.41 1.24
CA THR A 356 -22.79 -12.91 1.73
C THR A 356 -22.36 -12.22 3.03
N ASP A 357 -22.48 -10.89 3.13
CA ASP A 357 -21.99 -10.14 4.30
C ASP A 357 -22.81 -10.42 5.56
N VAL A 358 -24.12 -10.63 5.40
CA VAL A 358 -24.99 -11.05 6.51
C VAL A 358 -24.58 -12.40 7.09
N ARG A 359 -24.20 -13.37 6.24
CA ARG A 359 -23.70 -14.67 6.72
C ARG A 359 -22.31 -14.53 7.34
N LYS A 360 -21.42 -13.71 6.76
CA LYS A 360 -20.10 -13.41 7.37
C LYS A 360 -20.26 -12.81 8.77
N PHE A 361 -21.17 -11.87 8.95
CA PHE A 361 -21.48 -11.30 10.26
C PHE A 361 -21.94 -12.39 11.25
N ALA A 362 -22.87 -13.26 10.83
CA ALA A 362 -23.32 -14.39 11.66
C ALA A 362 -22.19 -15.36 12.05
N ILE A 363 -21.29 -15.66 11.11
CA ILE A 363 -20.13 -16.52 11.35
C ILE A 363 -19.19 -15.86 12.39
N ASN A 364 -18.87 -14.58 12.21
CA ASN A 364 -17.99 -13.85 13.13
C ASN A 364 -18.56 -13.81 14.55
N GLN A 365 -19.86 -13.55 14.70
CA GLN A 365 -20.55 -13.60 15.99
C GLN A 365 -20.46 -14.99 16.64
N CYS A 366 -20.71 -16.06 15.88
CA CYS A 366 -20.54 -17.43 16.40
C CYS A 366 -19.09 -17.71 16.86
N ILE A 367 -18.09 -17.18 16.14
CA ILE A 367 -16.68 -17.33 16.51
C ILE A 367 -16.37 -16.55 17.80
N GLU A 368 -16.85 -15.31 17.93
CA GLU A 368 -16.68 -14.46 19.12
C GLU A 368 -17.31 -15.10 20.36
N GLU A 369 -18.51 -15.67 20.21
CA GLU A 369 -19.22 -16.42 21.25
C GLU A 369 -18.62 -17.82 21.51
N LYS A 370 -17.65 -18.24 20.69
CA LYS A 370 -17.02 -19.57 20.69
C LYS A 370 -17.99 -20.72 20.37
N ASP A 371 -19.13 -20.43 19.73
CA ASP A 371 -19.99 -21.43 19.11
C ASP A 371 -19.42 -21.87 17.75
N TYR A 372 -18.29 -22.56 17.84
CA TYR A 372 -17.56 -23.06 16.68
C TYR A 372 -18.37 -24.06 15.86
N GLN A 373 -19.25 -24.83 16.49
CA GLN A 373 -20.09 -25.80 15.79
C GLN A 373 -21.07 -25.07 14.86
N ARG A 374 -21.75 -24.04 15.38
CA ARG A 374 -22.66 -23.22 14.57
C ARG A 374 -21.92 -22.46 13.47
N ALA A 375 -20.75 -21.91 13.77
CA ALA A 375 -19.92 -21.23 12.78
C ALA A 375 -19.57 -22.14 11.59
N LEU A 376 -19.16 -23.39 11.87
CA LEU A 376 -18.86 -24.39 10.84
C LEU A 376 -20.08 -24.76 9.99
N GLU A 377 -21.26 -24.90 10.60
CA GLU A 377 -22.51 -25.16 9.87
C GLU A 377 -22.85 -24.03 8.89
N ILE A 378 -22.72 -22.77 9.34
CA ILE A 378 -22.97 -21.60 8.48
C ILE A 378 -21.91 -21.50 7.38
N LEU A 379 -20.65 -21.82 7.67
CA LEU A 379 -19.57 -21.86 6.68
C LEU A 379 -19.86 -22.91 5.60
N ASP A 380 -20.24 -24.12 5.98
CA ASP A 380 -20.58 -25.19 5.03
C ASP A 380 -21.78 -24.81 4.15
N GLU A 381 -22.83 -24.22 4.73
CA GLU A 381 -23.96 -23.68 3.98
C GLU A 381 -23.51 -22.56 3.03
N SER A 382 -22.71 -21.62 3.52
CA SER A 382 -22.23 -20.47 2.72
C SER A 382 -21.36 -20.91 1.55
N MET A 383 -20.54 -21.95 1.72
CA MET A 383 -19.74 -22.52 0.64
C MET A 383 -20.58 -23.18 -0.46
N GLN A 384 -21.79 -23.66 -0.14
CA GLN A 384 -22.75 -24.15 -1.14
C GLN A 384 -23.43 -23.00 -1.89
N VAL A 385 -23.81 -21.93 -1.16
CA VAL A 385 -24.49 -20.76 -1.74
C VAL A 385 -23.54 -19.96 -2.64
N ASP A 386 -22.30 -19.71 -2.19
CA ASP A 386 -21.32 -18.85 -2.86
C ASP A 386 -20.37 -19.64 -3.79
N GLN A 387 -20.81 -20.77 -4.34
CA GLN A 387 -19.96 -21.70 -5.11
C GLN A 387 -19.20 -21.07 -6.29
N GLU A 388 -19.69 -19.95 -6.84
CA GLU A 388 -19.08 -19.25 -7.97
C GLU A 388 -18.04 -18.20 -7.52
N LYS A 389 -18.06 -17.79 -6.24
CA LYS A 389 -17.19 -16.74 -5.67
C LYS A 389 -15.89 -17.35 -5.14
N ARG A 390 -14.94 -17.66 -6.03
CA ARG A 390 -13.67 -18.35 -5.68
C ARG A 390 -12.93 -17.76 -4.47
N ASN A 391 -12.76 -16.44 -4.43
CA ASN A 391 -12.05 -15.77 -3.34
C ASN A 391 -12.79 -15.93 -2.00
N THR A 392 -14.13 -15.82 -2.01
CA THR A 392 -14.97 -16.03 -0.83
C THR A 392 -14.89 -17.48 -0.33
N LEU A 393 -14.85 -18.47 -1.23
CA LEU A 393 -14.68 -19.86 -0.83
C LEU A 393 -13.32 -20.12 -0.16
N ALA A 394 -12.25 -19.48 -0.65
CA ALA A 394 -10.93 -19.55 -0.01
C ALA A 394 -10.95 -18.91 1.38
N GLU A 395 -11.62 -17.77 1.55
CA GLU A 395 -11.82 -17.12 2.84
C GLU A 395 -12.57 -18.01 3.83
N TYR A 396 -13.71 -18.59 3.44
CA TYR A 396 -14.46 -19.54 4.28
C TYR A 396 -13.61 -20.75 4.68
N SER A 397 -12.84 -21.29 3.72
CA SER A 397 -11.93 -22.40 3.95
C SER A 397 -10.83 -22.06 4.97
N ARG A 398 -10.29 -20.83 4.93
CA ARG A 398 -9.35 -20.32 5.96
C ARG A 398 -10.02 -20.15 7.32
N GLN A 399 -11.27 -19.67 7.38
CA GLN A 399 -12.02 -19.57 8.64
C GLN A 399 -12.28 -20.95 9.26
N LYS A 400 -12.69 -21.95 8.47
CA LYS A 400 -12.82 -23.34 8.92
C LYS A 400 -11.51 -23.87 9.50
N LYS A 401 -10.39 -23.62 8.79
CA LYS A 401 -9.04 -23.99 9.25
C LYS A 401 -8.76 -23.38 10.63
N ALA A 402 -8.98 -22.06 10.78
CA ALA A 402 -8.76 -21.37 12.05
C ALA A 402 -9.62 -21.94 13.20
N ILE A 403 -10.90 -22.24 12.92
CA ILE A 403 -11.79 -22.86 13.91
C ILE A 403 -11.27 -24.23 14.35
N TYR A 404 -10.87 -25.10 13.41
CA TYR A 404 -10.34 -26.43 13.77
C TYR A 404 -9.04 -26.34 14.58
N GLN A 405 -8.20 -25.34 14.30
CA GLN A 405 -7.01 -25.05 15.09
C GLN A 405 -7.37 -24.62 16.52
N LEU A 406 -8.34 -23.72 16.68
CA LEU A 406 -8.83 -23.27 18.01
C LEU A 406 -9.45 -24.41 18.82
N GLN A 407 -10.11 -25.37 18.17
CA GLN A 407 -10.66 -26.57 18.79
C GLN A 407 -9.59 -27.62 19.15
N GLY A 408 -8.35 -27.48 18.67
CA GLY A 408 -7.32 -28.51 18.75
C GLY A 408 -7.63 -29.76 17.91
N ASN A 409 -8.56 -29.67 16.96
CA ASN A 409 -8.98 -30.77 16.10
C ASN A 409 -7.99 -30.95 14.94
N ARG A 410 -6.84 -31.52 15.25
CA ARG A 410 -5.74 -31.72 14.28
C ARG A 410 -6.17 -32.46 13.00
N PRO A 411 -6.94 -33.55 13.03
CA PRO A 411 -7.39 -34.21 11.80
C PRO A 411 -8.17 -33.30 10.86
N ALA A 412 -9.19 -32.58 11.37
CA ALA A 412 -9.99 -31.68 10.54
C ALA A 412 -9.20 -30.46 10.05
N TYR A 413 -8.29 -29.94 10.88
CA TYR A 413 -7.36 -28.87 10.49
C TYR A 413 -6.46 -29.30 9.32
N LEU A 414 -5.87 -30.50 9.40
CA LEU A 414 -5.06 -31.08 8.31
C LEU A 414 -5.86 -31.28 7.03
N ASP A 415 -7.07 -31.84 7.14
CA ASP A 415 -7.95 -32.02 5.98
C ASP A 415 -8.27 -30.66 5.32
N GLN A 416 -8.49 -29.61 6.12
CA GLN A 416 -8.76 -28.27 5.60
C GLN A 416 -7.54 -27.63 4.93
N LEU A 417 -6.33 -27.84 5.46
CA LEU A 417 -5.09 -27.40 4.80
C LEU A 417 -4.90 -28.06 3.43
N TRP A 418 -5.20 -29.36 3.33
CA TRP A 418 -5.18 -30.08 2.06
C TRP A 418 -6.21 -29.52 1.07
N GLU A 419 -7.43 -29.23 1.52
CA GLU A 419 -8.45 -28.61 0.67
C GLU A 419 -8.05 -27.20 0.22
N LEU A 420 -7.48 -26.38 1.11
CA LEU A 420 -6.97 -25.06 0.77
C LEU A 420 -5.90 -25.17 -0.32
N LEU A 421 -4.85 -25.94 -0.07
CA LEU A 421 -3.70 -26.07 -0.96
C LEU A 421 -4.06 -26.64 -2.34
N LEU A 422 -5.03 -27.55 -2.43
CA LEU A 422 -5.33 -28.27 -3.66
C LEU A 422 -6.53 -27.71 -4.43
N LYS A 423 -7.52 -27.13 -3.74
CA LYS A 423 -8.81 -26.76 -4.35
C LYS A 423 -9.06 -25.25 -4.31
N TYR A 424 -8.93 -24.63 -3.14
CA TYR A 424 -9.38 -23.24 -2.95
C TYR A 424 -8.30 -22.20 -3.26
N THR A 425 -7.04 -22.53 -2.95
CA THR A 425 -5.85 -21.72 -3.26
C THR A 425 -4.76 -22.62 -3.86
N PRO A 426 -4.94 -23.15 -5.08
CA PRO A 426 -4.06 -24.16 -5.66
C PRO A 426 -2.60 -23.71 -5.71
N GLY A 427 -1.73 -24.37 -4.95
CA GLY A 427 -0.30 -24.08 -4.92
C GLY A 427 0.10 -22.83 -4.13
N ASP A 428 -0.75 -22.34 -3.24
CA ASP A 428 -0.38 -21.30 -2.27
C ASP A 428 0.81 -21.76 -1.40
N LEU A 429 1.87 -20.94 -1.34
CA LEU A 429 3.12 -21.29 -0.68
C LEU A 429 3.00 -21.26 0.85
N ASP A 430 2.25 -20.30 1.39
CA ASP A 430 2.07 -20.17 2.84
C ASP A 430 1.30 -21.39 3.38
N VAL A 431 0.24 -21.80 2.69
CA VAL A 431 -0.51 -23.02 3.02
C VAL A 431 0.36 -24.27 2.87
N TYR A 432 1.25 -24.30 1.87
CA TYR A 432 2.19 -25.41 1.66
C TYR A 432 3.20 -25.53 2.81
N HIS A 433 3.78 -24.42 3.27
CA HIS A 433 4.68 -24.39 4.43
C HIS A 433 3.96 -24.80 5.71
N GLU A 434 2.78 -24.24 5.96
CA GLU A 434 1.96 -24.58 7.12
C GLU A 434 1.59 -26.08 7.14
N LEU A 435 1.27 -26.66 5.98
CA LEU A 435 1.01 -28.09 5.84
C LEU A 435 2.28 -28.91 6.11
N LYS A 436 3.44 -28.51 5.58
CA LYS A 436 4.74 -29.17 5.78
C LYS A 436 5.12 -29.24 7.25
N GLU A 437 4.89 -28.18 8.01
CA GLU A 437 5.17 -28.11 9.45
C GLU A 437 4.40 -29.14 10.28
N GLN A 438 3.29 -29.67 9.76
CA GLN A 438 2.51 -30.69 10.45
C GLN A 438 3.09 -32.09 10.39
N TYR A 439 4.16 -32.30 9.63
CA TYR A 439 4.79 -33.59 9.39
C TYR A 439 6.25 -33.59 9.81
N SER A 440 6.76 -34.74 10.25
CA SER A 440 8.21 -34.93 10.34
C SER A 440 8.84 -34.93 8.95
N THR A 441 10.14 -34.64 8.85
CA THR A 441 10.88 -34.67 7.57
C THR A 441 10.70 -35.99 6.80
N ALA A 442 10.61 -37.12 7.52
CA ALA A 442 10.44 -38.45 6.92
C ALA A 442 9.03 -38.66 6.36
N GLU A 443 8.00 -38.23 7.08
CA GLU A 443 6.59 -38.32 6.62
C GLU A 443 6.34 -37.35 5.48
N TRP A 444 6.89 -36.13 5.59
CA TRP A 444 6.73 -35.09 4.58
C TRP A 444 7.25 -35.53 3.22
N ALA A 445 8.37 -36.25 3.16
CA ALA A 445 8.89 -36.76 1.90
C ALA A 445 7.86 -37.62 1.13
N THR A 446 6.94 -38.28 1.83
CA THR A 446 5.84 -39.05 1.20
C THR A 446 4.66 -38.15 0.84
N GLU A 447 4.19 -37.32 1.80
CA GLU A 447 3.01 -36.46 1.58
C GLU A 447 3.25 -35.36 0.55
N ARG A 448 4.47 -34.83 0.48
CA ARG A 448 4.90 -33.88 -0.56
C ARG A 448 4.67 -34.44 -1.97
N GLU A 449 4.89 -35.73 -2.19
CA GLU A 449 4.65 -36.33 -3.50
C GLU A 449 3.16 -36.35 -3.85
N ARG A 450 2.29 -36.50 -2.85
CA ARG A 450 0.84 -36.38 -3.03
C ARG A 450 0.42 -34.95 -3.40
N VAL A 451 1.11 -33.92 -2.91
CA VAL A 451 0.92 -32.52 -3.36
C VAL A 451 1.26 -32.41 -4.86
N PHE A 452 2.46 -32.82 -5.24
CA PHE A 452 2.94 -32.66 -6.62
C PHE A 452 2.22 -33.54 -7.65
N GLN A 453 1.57 -34.63 -7.23
CA GLN A 453 0.72 -35.43 -8.10
C GLN A 453 -0.63 -34.77 -8.41
N GLN A 454 -1.14 -33.95 -7.50
CA GLN A 454 -2.48 -33.35 -7.62
C GLN A 454 -2.43 -31.92 -8.15
N LEU A 455 -1.34 -31.19 -7.91
CA LEU A 455 -1.15 -29.85 -8.46
C LEU A 455 -0.63 -29.92 -9.90
N SER A 456 -1.15 -29.02 -10.74
CA SER A 456 -0.62 -28.83 -12.09
C SER A 456 0.70 -28.05 -12.05
N ALA A 457 1.55 -28.25 -13.06
CA ALA A 457 2.79 -27.50 -13.18
C ALA A 457 2.50 -25.99 -13.33
N SER A 458 2.94 -25.20 -12.35
CA SER A 458 2.78 -23.75 -12.28
C SER A 458 4.06 -23.09 -11.76
N ALA A 459 4.12 -21.75 -11.81
CA ALA A 459 5.25 -21.01 -11.23
C ALA A 459 5.37 -21.24 -9.72
N GLN A 460 4.24 -21.36 -9.02
CA GLN A 460 4.20 -21.67 -7.59
C GLN A 460 4.78 -23.06 -7.30
N VAL A 461 4.39 -24.07 -8.09
CA VAL A 461 4.93 -25.43 -7.93
C VAL A 461 6.43 -25.48 -8.26
N ALA A 462 6.91 -24.66 -9.19
CA ALA A 462 8.35 -24.54 -9.46
C ALA A 462 9.12 -23.98 -8.25
N LYS A 463 8.57 -22.97 -7.55
CA LYS A 463 9.14 -22.48 -6.29
C LYS A 463 9.19 -23.58 -5.22
N MET A 464 8.15 -24.40 -5.12
CA MET A 464 8.17 -25.57 -4.21
C MET A 464 9.27 -26.58 -4.59
N TYR A 465 9.52 -26.83 -5.88
CA TYR A 465 10.65 -27.68 -6.28
C TYR A 465 12.01 -27.10 -5.89
N GLN A 466 12.16 -25.78 -5.98
CA GLN A 466 13.37 -25.06 -5.56
C GLN A 466 13.60 -25.22 -4.05
N GLU A 467 12.59 -24.93 -3.22
CA GLU A 467 12.67 -25.04 -1.76
C GLU A 467 12.92 -26.48 -1.28
N GLU A 468 12.39 -27.46 -1.99
CA GLU A 468 12.57 -28.89 -1.70
C GLU A 468 13.85 -29.48 -2.30
N GLY A 469 14.65 -28.68 -3.01
CA GLY A 469 15.88 -29.11 -3.66
C GLY A 469 15.69 -30.12 -4.80
N LEU A 470 14.48 -30.20 -5.38
CA LEU A 470 14.10 -31.13 -6.44
C LEU A 470 14.55 -30.64 -7.82
N LYS A 471 15.86 -30.52 -8.01
CA LYS A 471 16.48 -29.90 -9.19
C LYS A 471 16.07 -30.53 -10.52
N ASP A 472 15.91 -31.85 -10.59
CA ASP A 472 15.44 -32.53 -11.81
C ASP A 472 14.05 -32.06 -12.25
N ARG A 473 13.12 -31.89 -11.30
CA ARG A 473 11.75 -31.45 -11.57
C ARG A 473 11.71 -29.96 -11.89
N LEU A 474 12.51 -29.16 -11.18
CA LEU A 474 12.69 -27.74 -11.46
C LEU A 474 13.22 -27.53 -12.89
N LEU A 475 14.23 -28.29 -13.30
CA LEU A 475 14.75 -28.26 -14.66
C LEU A 475 13.68 -28.66 -15.69
N ALA A 476 12.93 -29.74 -15.43
CA ALA A 476 11.87 -30.18 -16.34
C ALA A 476 10.80 -29.09 -16.55
N TYR A 477 10.45 -28.35 -15.49
CA TYR A 477 9.59 -27.17 -15.57
C TYR A 477 10.22 -26.07 -16.44
N VAL A 478 11.46 -25.68 -16.15
CA VAL A 478 12.20 -24.62 -16.87
C VAL A 478 12.31 -24.91 -18.36
N ILE A 479 12.61 -26.16 -18.74
CA ILE A 479 12.73 -26.55 -20.15
C ILE A 479 11.39 -26.43 -20.88
N LYS A 480 10.29 -26.82 -20.22
CA LYS A 480 8.94 -26.81 -20.78
C LYS A 480 8.33 -25.40 -20.85
N TYR A 481 8.69 -24.52 -19.91
CA TYR A 481 8.17 -23.15 -19.85
C TYR A 481 8.52 -22.35 -21.13
N PRO A 482 7.59 -21.64 -21.76
CA PRO A 482 7.88 -20.84 -22.95
C PRO A 482 8.85 -19.68 -22.66
N GLY A 483 9.79 -19.40 -23.59
CA GLY A 483 10.73 -18.30 -23.41
C GLY A 483 11.84 -18.57 -22.39
N LEU A 484 12.43 -17.49 -21.86
CA LEU A 484 13.63 -17.52 -21.01
C LEU A 484 13.42 -17.00 -19.59
N ASP A 485 12.20 -16.59 -19.23
CA ASP A 485 11.91 -16.03 -17.91
C ASP A 485 12.18 -17.06 -16.81
N ALA A 486 11.65 -18.28 -16.95
CA ALA A 486 11.92 -19.36 -16.01
C ALA A 486 13.41 -19.75 -15.93
N VAL A 487 14.17 -19.61 -17.03
CA VAL A 487 15.62 -19.83 -16.97
C VAL A 487 16.26 -18.75 -16.12
N SER A 488 15.88 -17.50 -16.33
CA SER A 488 16.43 -16.36 -15.60
C SER A 488 16.19 -16.46 -14.11
N CYS A 489 15.01 -16.95 -13.70
CA CYS A 489 14.65 -17.12 -12.29
C CYS A 489 15.38 -18.26 -11.56
N TYR A 490 15.75 -19.34 -12.28
CA TYR A 490 16.25 -20.58 -11.65
C TYR A 490 17.64 -21.00 -12.15
N GLU A 491 18.33 -20.11 -12.88
CA GLU A 491 19.66 -20.41 -13.43
C GLU A 491 20.67 -20.69 -12.33
N ASP A 492 20.64 -19.92 -11.24
CA ASP A 492 21.66 -20.00 -10.20
C ASP A 492 21.66 -21.35 -9.46
N GLU A 493 20.47 -21.92 -9.26
CA GLU A 493 20.28 -23.23 -8.63
C GLU A 493 20.63 -24.40 -9.57
N LEU A 494 20.41 -24.20 -10.87
CA LEU A 494 20.55 -25.25 -11.89
C LEU A 494 21.91 -25.24 -12.61
N LYS A 495 22.62 -24.11 -12.66
CA LYS A 495 23.82 -23.94 -13.50
C LYS A 495 24.94 -24.92 -13.19
N VAL A 496 25.12 -25.32 -11.92
CA VAL A 496 26.22 -26.21 -11.53
C VAL A 496 26.06 -27.61 -12.12
N GLU A 497 24.84 -28.16 -12.09
CA GLU A 497 24.57 -29.56 -12.49
C GLU A 497 23.98 -29.67 -13.91
N TYR A 498 23.28 -28.63 -14.38
CA TYR A 498 22.46 -28.68 -15.59
C TYR A 498 22.83 -27.62 -16.65
N SER A 499 24.05 -27.07 -16.60
CA SER A 499 24.57 -26.10 -17.59
C SER A 499 24.29 -26.52 -19.04
N SER A 500 24.47 -27.79 -19.38
CA SER A 500 24.28 -28.26 -20.76
C SER A 500 22.82 -28.17 -21.25
N GLN A 501 21.87 -28.44 -20.35
CA GLN A 501 20.43 -28.41 -20.63
C GLN A 501 19.93 -26.96 -20.69
N LEU A 502 20.42 -26.10 -19.80
CA LEU A 502 20.14 -24.65 -19.84
C LEU A 502 20.66 -24.02 -21.13
N LEU A 503 21.89 -24.35 -21.55
CA LEU A 503 22.46 -23.87 -22.81
C LEU A 503 21.64 -24.33 -24.03
N ALA A 504 21.13 -25.56 -24.02
CA ALA A 504 20.26 -26.06 -25.08
C ALA A 504 18.92 -25.29 -25.13
N LYS A 505 18.35 -24.98 -23.97
CA LYS A 505 17.14 -24.14 -23.86
C LYS A 505 17.39 -22.73 -24.38
N TYR A 506 18.45 -22.06 -23.91
CA TYR A 506 18.86 -20.75 -24.40
C TYR A 506 19.00 -20.71 -25.92
N ARG A 507 19.74 -21.67 -26.48
CA ARG A 507 19.95 -21.78 -27.93
C ARG A 507 18.64 -21.90 -28.69
N LYS A 508 17.74 -22.79 -28.24
CA LYS A 508 16.45 -23.01 -28.89
C LYS A 508 15.60 -21.74 -28.93
N GLU A 509 15.46 -21.03 -27.81
CA GLU A 509 14.63 -19.81 -27.75
C GLU A 509 15.26 -18.67 -28.56
N LEU A 510 16.59 -18.49 -28.50
CA LEU A 510 17.29 -17.49 -29.31
C LEU A 510 17.19 -17.79 -30.81
N GLU A 511 17.33 -19.04 -31.24
CA GLU A 511 17.21 -19.42 -32.66
C GLU A 511 15.79 -19.16 -33.18
N GLN A 512 14.76 -19.46 -32.39
CA GLN A 512 13.37 -19.16 -32.75
C GLN A 512 13.11 -17.65 -32.83
N ALA A 513 13.59 -16.89 -31.84
CA ALA A 513 13.39 -15.45 -31.79
C ALA A 513 14.15 -14.75 -32.94
N ALA A 514 15.37 -15.18 -33.25
CA ALA A 514 16.18 -14.60 -34.32
C ALA A 514 15.55 -14.69 -35.72
N VAL A 515 14.65 -15.65 -35.99
CA VAL A 515 13.98 -15.75 -37.30
C VAL A 515 13.13 -14.51 -37.59
N TYR A 516 12.33 -14.07 -36.61
CA TYR A 516 11.27 -13.07 -36.80
C TYR A 516 11.68 -11.63 -36.44
N THR A 517 12.79 -11.44 -35.74
CA THR A 517 13.22 -10.12 -35.24
C THR A 517 13.94 -9.28 -36.30
N SER A 518 13.62 -7.99 -36.36
CA SER A 518 14.26 -6.99 -37.24
C SER A 518 14.72 -5.69 -36.53
N ASN A 519 14.58 -5.58 -35.21
CA ASN A 519 14.90 -4.37 -34.43
C ASN A 519 16.27 -4.46 -33.72
N ARG A 520 17.06 -3.38 -33.74
CA ARG A 520 18.38 -3.27 -33.08
C ARG A 520 18.30 -3.46 -31.56
N LYS A 521 17.27 -2.92 -30.89
CA LYS A 521 17.10 -3.11 -29.43
C LYS A 521 17.04 -4.59 -29.04
N GLN A 522 16.32 -5.39 -29.83
CA GLN A 522 16.18 -6.83 -29.60
C GLN A 522 17.49 -7.61 -29.88
N TYR A 523 18.30 -7.16 -30.84
CA TYR A 523 19.64 -7.75 -31.04
C TYR A 523 20.60 -7.45 -29.89
N ALA A 524 20.51 -6.26 -29.27
CA ALA A 524 21.27 -5.94 -28.07
C ALA A 524 20.87 -6.87 -26.90
N MET A 525 19.57 -7.12 -26.71
CA MET A 525 19.09 -8.11 -25.74
C MET A 525 19.65 -9.52 -26.00
N TYR A 526 19.71 -9.96 -27.26
CA TYR A 526 20.33 -11.26 -27.60
C TYR A 526 21.81 -11.31 -27.27
N VAL A 527 22.55 -10.21 -27.47
CA VAL A 527 23.97 -10.11 -27.07
C VAL A 527 24.10 -10.27 -25.56
N THR A 528 23.25 -9.62 -24.76
CA THR A 528 23.23 -9.77 -23.30
C THR A 528 23.00 -11.23 -22.89
N ILE A 529 22.03 -11.91 -23.50
CA ILE A 529 21.77 -13.33 -23.26
C ILE A 529 22.97 -14.19 -23.66
N LEU A 530 23.61 -13.93 -24.82
CA LEU A 530 24.79 -14.68 -25.26
C LEU A 530 25.99 -14.48 -24.31
N ARG A 531 26.18 -13.29 -23.75
CA ARG A 531 27.19 -13.03 -22.70
C ARG A 531 26.88 -13.81 -21.43
N ARG A 532 25.60 -13.86 -21.01
CA ARG A 532 25.17 -14.69 -19.87
C ARG A 532 25.45 -16.18 -20.13
N MET A 533 25.12 -16.69 -21.31
CA MET A 533 25.42 -18.06 -21.71
C MET A 533 26.91 -18.38 -21.62
N LYS A 534 27.83 -17.46 -21.98
CA LYS A 534 29.28 -17.69 -21.87
C LYS A 534 29.73 -17.99 -20.43
N LYS A 535 29.01 -17.50 -19.41
CA LYS A 535 29.30 -17.75 -17.99
C LYS A 535 28.95 -19.18 -17.55
N LEU A 536 28.12 -19.91 -18.29
CA LEU A 536 27.77 -21.31 -17.99
C LEU A 536 28.87 -22.29 -18.43
N ALA A 537 28.95 -23.44 -17.76
CA ALA A 537 29.93 -24.46 -18.10
C ALA A 537 29.71 -24.99 -19.53
N GLY A 538 30.73 -24.84 -20.38
CA GLY A 538 30.65 -25.19 -21.82
C GLY A 538 29.97 -24.13 -22.70
N GLY A 539 29.52 -23.01 -22.13
CA GLY A 539 28.75 -21.98 -22.81
C GLY A 539 29.50 -21.26 -23.94
N SER A 540 30.79 -21.00 -23.76
CA SER A 540 31.63 -20.35 -24.78
C SER A 540 31.57 -21.08 -26.14
N LYS A 541 31.68 -22.42 -26.14
CA LYS A 541 31.60 -23.23 -27.37
C LYS A 541 30.23 -23.13 -28.05
N VAL A 542 29.16 -23.11 -27.26
CA VAL A 542 27.78 -23.01 -27.77
C VAL A 542 27.55 -21.63 -28.38
N VAL A 543 27.99 -20.57 -27.68
CA VAL A 543 27.86 -19.18 -28.14
C VAL A 543 28.63 -18.95 -29.44
N ASP A 544 29.88 -19.43 -29.53
CA ASP A 544 30.68 -19.31 -30.76
C ASP A 544 29.99 -19.98 -31.95
N SER A 545 29.40 -21.16 -31.75
CA SER A 545 28.61 -21.86 -32.78
C SER A 545 27.36 -21.07 -33.22
N ILE A 546 26.65 -20.43 -32.28
CA ILE A 546 25.50 -19.59 -32.60
C ILE A 546 25.95 -18.37 -33.43
N ILE A 547 27.03 -17.70 -33.02
CA ILE A 547 27.56 -16.52 -33.71
C ILE A 547 27.99 -16.88 -35.15
N GLU A 548 28.70 -17.99 -35.34
CA GLU A 548 29.09 -18.47 -36.67
C GLU A 548 27.87 -18.73 -37.56
N THR A 549 26.84 -19.38 -37.01
CA THR A 549 25.58 -19.68 -37.72
C THR A 549 24.88 -18.38 -38.11
N TRP A 550 24.70 -17.46 -37.18
CA TRP A 550 24.02 -16.19 -37.42
C TRP A 550 24.77 -15.28 -38.40
N ARG A 551 26.11 -15.26 -38.36
CA ARG A 551 26.94 -14.55 -39.35
C ARG A 551 26.73 -15.07 -40.78
N LYS A 552 26.50 -16.37 -40.93
CA LYS A 552 26.24 -17.01 -42.23
C LYS A 552 24.82 -16.76 -42.72
N ASP A 553 23.83 -17.02 -41.87
CA ASP A 553 22.42 -17.06 -42.25
C ASP A 553 21.79 -15.65 -42.32
N TYR A 554 22.29 -14.73 -41.48
CA TYR A 554 21.76 -13.36 -41.38
C TYR A 554 22.75 -12.29 -41.84
N LYS A 555 23.70 -12.63 -42.72
CA LYS A 555 24.77 -11.73 -43.23
C LYS A 555 24.31 -10.34 -43.71
N ASN A 556 23.06 -10.22 -44.17
CA ASN A 556 22.49 -8.96 -44.67
C ASN A 556 21.87 -8.07 -43.56
N ARG A 557 21.75 -8.56 -42.32
CA ARG A 557 21.21 -7.82 -41.18
C ARG A 557 22.32 -7.03 -40.49
N ARG A 558 22.63 -5.83 -41.03
CA ARG A 558 23.75 -4.98 -40.55
C ARG A 558 23.69 -4.69 -39.04
N ALA A 559 22.51 -4.30 -38.53
CA ALA A 559 22.34 -4.01 -37.11
C ALA A 559 22.68 -5.21 -36.22
N MET A 560 22.32 -6.42 -36.62
CA MET A 560 22.67 -7.65 -35.91
C MET A 560 24.18 -7.90 -35.92
N MET A 561 24.84 -7.69 -37.06
CA MET A 561 26.31 -7.85 -37.17
C MET A 561 27.07 -6.84 -36.32
N ASP A 562 26.57 -5.62 -36.18
CA ASP A 562 27.16 -4.60 -35.31
C ASP A 562 27.06 -5.02 -33.84
N GLU A 563 25.90 -5.50 -33.40
CA GLU A 563 25.69 -5.96 -32.03
C GLU A 563 26.55 -7.20 -31.72
N LEU A 564 26.62 -8.19 -32.62
CA LEU A 564 27.44 -9.40 -32.43
C LEU A 564 28.94 -9.14 -32.31
N ARG A 565 29.45 -7.97 -32.70
CA ARG A 565 30.88 -7.59 -32.50
C ARG A 565 31.18 -7.22 -31.06
N LYS A 566 30.16 -6.98 -30.23
CA LYS A 566 30.29 -6.57 -28.83
C LYS A 566 30.36 -7.76 -27.85
N ILE A 567 30.33 -9.01 -28.33
CA ILE A 567 30.31 -10.25 -27.52
C ILE A 567 31.70 -10.76 -27.16
#